data_AF-A0AAE1S3M0-F1
#
_entry.id   AF-A0AAE1S3M0-F1
#
_cell.length_a   1.000
_cell.length_b   1.000
_cell.length_c   1.000
_cell.angle_alpha   90.00
_cell.angle_beta   90.00
_cell.angle_gamma   90.00
#
_symmetry.space_group_name_H-M   'P 1'
#
loop_
_entity.id
_entity.type
_entity.pdbx_description
1 polymer ?
#
loop_
_entity_poly.entity_id
_entity_poly.type
_entity_poly.pdbx_seq_one_letter_code
_entity_poly.pdbx_strand_id
1 'polypeptide(L)' 'MALRFNIDRITVDTPDWTCKVQIVDMSHARESPEKKIRFLNLILKDEEIISSIVVTSNLLYIEI' A
#
# COMPACT_ATOMS: atom_id res chain seq x y z
N MET A 1 -0.99 -0.54 20.24
CA MET A 1 0.41 -0.32 19.83
C MET A 1 0.66 -1.28 18.68
N ALA A 2 0.73 -0.79 17.44
CA ALA A 2 0.80 -1.65 16.25
C ALA A 2 2.16 -2.35 16.15
N LEU A 3 2.19 -3.61 15.73
CA LEU A 3 3.43 -4.36 15.54
C LEU A 3 4.13 -3.91 14.28
N ARG A 4 5.46 -3.84 14.30
CA ARG A 4 6.25 -3.45 13.13
C ARG A 4 6.63 -4.69 12.32
N PHE A 5 6.24 -4.71 11.05
CA PHE A 5 6.55 -5.80 10.12
C PHE A 5 7.22 -5.28 8.84
N ASN A 6 7.95 -6.17 8.17
CA ASN A 6 8.38 -6.01 6.78
C ASN A 6 7.24 -6.38 5.83
N ILE A 7 7.31 -5.96 4.57
CA ILE A 7 6.25 -6.18 3.58
C ILE A 7 6.00 -7.68 3.39
N ASP A 8 7.05 -8.51 3.39
CA ASP A 8 6.96 -9.96 3.19
C ASP A 8 6.11 -10.70 4.23
N ARG A 9 5.97 -10.12 5.43
CA ARG A 9 5.27 -10.75 6.56
C ARG A 9 3.84 -10.25 6.73
N ILE A 10 3.47 -9.20 6.00
CA ILE A 10 2.13 -8.65 6.06
C ILE A 10 1.22 -9.51 5.21
N THR A 11 0.19 -10.05 5.87
CA THR A 11 -0.87 -10.81 5.22
C THR A 11 -2.21 -10.14 5.49
N VAL A 12 -3.24 -10.53 4.74
CA VAL A 12 -4.61 -9.99 4.91
C VAL A 12 -5.14 -10.22 6.32
N ASP A 13 -4.71 -11.32 6.97
CA ASP A 13 -5.11 -11.69 8.32
C ASP A 13 -4.27 -11.04 9.42
N THR A 14 -3.29 -10.19 9.07
CA THR A 14 -2.48 -9.47 10.06
C THR A 14 -3.17 -8.14 10.40
N PRO A 15 -3.84 -8.01 11.56
CA PRO A 15 -4.40 -6.73 11.98
C PRO A 15 -3.32 -5.81 12.55
N ASP A 16 -3.61 -4.50 12.57
CA ASP A 16 -2.90 -3.50 13.37
C ASP A 16 -1.36 -3.55 13.29
N TRP A 17 -0.83 -3.45 12.07
CA TRP A 17 0.61 -3.40 11.81
C TRP A 17 1.08 -2.04 11.30
N THR A 18 2.39 -1.81 11.41
CA THR A 18 3.10 -0.70 10.79
C THR A 18 4.30 -1.23 10.02
N CYS A 19 4.63 -0.61 8.90
CA CYS A 19 5.80 -0.97 8.09
C CYS A 19 6.62 0.28 7.78
N LYS A 20 7.94 0.13 7.71
CA LYS A 20 8.82 1.19 7.23
C LYS A 20 9.20 0.86 5.79
N VAL A 21 8.80 1.73 4.88
CA VAL A 21 9.02 1.57 3.44
C VAL A 21 9.59 2.86 2.86
N GLN A 22 10.25 2.75 1.73
CA GLN A 22 10.56 3.87 0.87
C GLN A 22 9.61 3.86 -0.33
N ILE A 23 9.10 5.03 -0.69
CA ILE A 23 8.35 5.20 -1.95
C ILE A 23 9.39 5.29 -3.08
N VAL A 24 9.34 4.34 -4.00
CA VAL A 24 10.23 4.27 -5.18
C VAL A 24 9.58 4.96 -6.37
N ASP A 25 8.27 4.78 -6.54
CA ASP A 25 7.51 5.44 -7.61
C ASP A 25 6.09 5.77 -7.13
N MET A 26 5.55 6.84 -7.69
CA MET A 26 4.22 7.34 -7.39
C MET A 26 3.53 7.72 -8.70
N SER A 27 2.57 6.90 -9.10
CA SER A 27 1.75 7.19 -10.28
C SER A 27 0.85 8.40 -10.03
N HIS A 28 0.46 9.08 -11.11
CA HIS A 28 -0.59 10.10 -11.03
C HIS A 28 -1.89 9.53 -10.49
N ALA A 29 -2.61 10.33 -9.70
CA ALA A 29 -3.93 9.95 -9.20
C ALA A 29 -4.87 9.67 -10.38
N ARG A 30 -5.53 8.52 -10.35
CA ARG A 30 -6.50 8.07 -11.35
C ARG A 30 -7.87 7.97 -10.71
N GLU A 31 -8.91 8.12 -11.51
CA GLU A 31 -10.28 7.91 -11.06
C GLU A 31 -10.74 6.52 -11.53
N SER A 32 -11.31 5.73 -10.63
CA SER A 32 -11.86 4.43 -10.99
C SER A 32 -13.10 4.63 -11.86
N PRO A 33 -13.18 3.96 -13.03
CA PRO A 33 -14.28 4.18 -13.97
C PRO A 33 -15.63 3.77 -13.39
N GLU A 34 -15.65 2.81 -12.47
CA GLU A 34 -16.87 2.25 -11.90
C GLU A 34 -17.40 3.03 -10.70
N LYS A 35 -16.50 3.44 -9.79
CA LYS A 35 -16.89 3.97 -8.48
C LYS A 35 -16.62 5.47 -8.31
N LYS A 36 -16.04 6.14 -9.32
CA LYS A 36 -15.55 7.53 -9.24
C LYS A 36 -14.65 7.77 -8.02
N ILE A 37 -13.90 6.73 -7.62
CA ILE A 37 -12.97 6.82 -6.50
C ILE A 37 -11.62 7.23 -7.05
N ARG A 38 -11.05 8.29 -6.49
CA ARG A 38 -9.66 8.66 -6.78
C ARG A 38 -8.70 7.73 -6.04
N PHE A 39 -7.83 7.10 -6.80
CA PHE A 39 -6.80 6.20 -6.32
C PHE A 39 -5.43 6.58 -6.87
N LEU A 40 -4.40 6.08 -6.22
CA LEU A 40 -3.01 6.36 -6.52
C LEU A 40 -2.21 5.07 -6.35
N ASN A 41 -1.46 4.69 -7.38
CA ASN A 41 -0.59 3.53 -7.31
C ASN A 41 0.79 3.97 -6.81
N LEU A 42 1.27 3.30 -5.76
CA LEU A 42 2.61 3.51 -5.21
C LEU A 42 3.43 2.23 -5.41
N ILE A 43 4.68 2.39 -5.80
CA ILE A 43 5.67 1.33 -5.71
C ILE A 43 6.50 1.58 -4.46
N LEU A 44 6.43 0.64 -3.54
CA LEU A 44 7.12 0.66 -2.27
C LEU A 44 8.30 -0.30 -2.31
N LYS A 45 9.35 0.04 -1.57
CA LYS A 45 10.48 -0.84 -1.34
C LYS A 45 10.78 -0.88 0.15
N ASP A 46 10.91 -2.07 0.69
CA ASP A 46 11.51 -2.28 2.01
C ASP A 46 12.96 -2.80 1.85
N GLU A 47 13.54 -3.30 2.94
CA GLU A 47 14.92 -3.79 2.93
C GLU A 47 15.13 -5.00 2.00
N GLU A 48 14.09 -5.79 1.72
CA GLU A 48 14.21 -7.07 1.00
C GLU A 48 13.42 -7.09 -0.31
N ILE A 49 12.28 -6.39 -0.41
CA ILE A 49 11.30 -6.57 -1.50
C ILE A 49 10.72 -5.23 -2.01
N ILE A 50 10.39 -5.20 -3.30
CA ILE A 50 9.60 -4.14 -3.95
C ILE A 50 8.16 -4.63 -4.12
N SER A 51 7.18 -3.85 -3.66
CA SER A 51 5.75 -4.17 -3.77
C SER A 51 4.94 -2.98 -4.28
N SER A 52 3.85 -3.25 -4.99
CA SER A 52 2.95 -2.22 -5.53
C SER A 52 1.66 -2.15 -4.71
N ILE A 53 1.26 -0.96 -4.26
CA ILE A 53 0.01 -0.76 -3.52
C ILE A 53 -0.90 0.27 -4.19
N VAL A 54 -2.20 0.15 -3.95
CA VAL A 54 -3.24 1.04 -4.49
C VAL A 54 -3.89 1.82 -3.35
N VAL A 55 -3.49 3.08 -3.19
CA VAL A 55 -4.06 3.96 -2.15
C VAL A 55 -5.31 4.64 -2.70
N THR A 56 -6.46 4.48 -2.03
CA THR A 56 -7.67 5.24 -2.36
C THR A 56 -7.85 6.39 -1.38
N SER A 57 -8.48 7.47 -1.85
CA SER A 57 -8.72 8.68 -1.05
C SER A 57 -9.55 8.44 0.23
N ASN A 58 -10.23 7.28 0.32
CA ASN A 58 -11.13 6.95 1.42
C ASN A 58 -10.71 5.73 2.25
N LEU A 59 -9.67 4.98 1.87
CA LEU A 59 -9.09 3.84 2.61
C LEU A 59 -7.80 3.36 1.91
N LEU A 60 -6.76 3.06 2.69
CA LEU A 60 -5.56 2.34 2.23
C LEU A 60 -5.95 0.89 1.96
N TYR A 61 -6.20 0.53 0.69
CA TYR A 61 -6.32 -0.86 0.29
C TYR A 61 -4.92 -1.35 -0.09
N ILE A 62 -4.47 -2.40 0.56
CA ILE A 62 -3.16 -3.00 0.32
C ILE A 62 -3.45 -4.35 -0.33
N GLU A 63 -3.34 -4.40 -1.65
CA GLU A 63 -3.27 -5.67 -2.39
C GLU A 63 -1.79 -6.09 -2.38
N ILE A 64 -1.48 -7.19 -1.69
CA ILE A 64 -0.16 -7.86 -1.68
C ILE A 64 -0.27 -9.10 -2.55
#